data_AF-A0A6B3H3H2-F1
#
_entry.id   AF-A0A6B3H3H2-F1
#
_cell.length_a   1.000
_cell.length_b   1.000
_cell.length_c   1.000
_cell.angle_alpha   90.00
_cell.angle_beta   90.00
_cell.angle_gamma   90.00
#
_symmetry.space_group_name_H-M   'P 1'
#
loop_
_entity.id
_entity.type
_entity.pdbx_description
1 polymer ?
#
loop_
_entity_poly.entity_id
_entity_poly.type
_entity_poly.pdbx_seq_one_letter_code
_entity_poly.pdbx_strand_id
1 'polypeptide(L)'
;MAQRPPSAAVLVLHGGHENGTEPPPPGLLNLPGVRMRPFVRALRRATRAPRGDEGGTEVLVRQVRYVHRGWNGSRADALHDALAALDALGEEAGDVPVVLLGH
;
A
#
# COMPACT_ATOMS: atom_id res chain seq x y z
N MET A 1 -7.01 16.98 -18.95
CA MET A 1 -8.00 16.08 -18.32
C MET A 1 -7.77 16.18 -16.83
N ALA A 2 -8.69 16.79 -16.08
CA ALA A 2 -8.57 16.86 -14.62
C ALA A 2 -8.79 15.46 -14.05
N GLN A 3 -7.78 14.92 -13.36
CA GLN A 3 -7.95 13.69 -12.58
C GLN A 3 -8.90 14.03 -11.42
N ARG A 4 -9.96 13.24 -11.26
CA ARG A 4 -10.94 13.46 -10.19
C ARG A 4 -10.28 13.04 -8.86
N PRO A 5 -10.54 13.73 -7.74
CA PRO A 5 -10.04 13.28 -6.46
C PRO A 5 -10.57 11.86 -6.16
N PRO A 6 -9.74 10.98 -5.59
CA PRO A 6 -10.17 9.64 -5.20
C PRO A 6 -11.22 9.71 -4.10
N SER A 7 -12.09 8.70 -4.00
CA SER A 7 -13.09 8.63 -2.91
C SER A 7 -12.65 7.76 -1.74
N ALA A 8 -11.62 6.95 -1.94
CA ALA A 8 -11.12 5.98 -0.98
C ALA A 8 -9.71 5.55 -1.38
N ALA A 9 -9.00 4.95 -0.43
CA ALA A 9 -7.70 4.37 -0.69
C ALA A 9 -7.53 3.01 -0.01
N VAL A 10 -6.67 2.19 -0.60
CA VAL A 10 -6.20 0.93 -0.04
C VAL A 10 -4.69 0.98 0.08
N LEU A 11 -4.19 0.84 1.31
CA LEU A 11 -2.77 0.71 1.60
C LEU A 11 -2.45 -0.75 1.87
N VAL A 12 -1.60 -1.33 1.02
CA VAL A 12 -1.22 -2.75 1.11
C VAL A 12 0.10 -2.87 1.86
N LEU A 13 0.11 -3.70 2.90
CA LEU A 13 1.24 -4.00 3.77
C LEU A 13 1.68 -5.43 3.51
N HIS A 14 2.90 -5.63 3.05
CA HIS A 14 3.43 -6.98 2.96
C HIS A 14 3.92 -7.47 4.33
N GLY A 15 4.02 -8.79 4.50
CA GLY A 15 4.63 -9.36 5.71
C GLY A 15 6.12 -9.08 5.80
N GLY A 16 6.74 -9.47 6.90
CA GLY A 16 8.17 -9.25 7.11
C GLY A 16 8.79 -10.37 7.92
N HIS A 17 9.98 -10.09 8.45
CA HIS A 17 10.63 -10.91 9.45
C HIS A 17 10.36 -10.34 10.83
N GLU A 18 10.51 -11.16 11.87
CA GLU A 18 10.52 -10.64 13.25
C GLU A 18 11.72 -9.70 13.46
N ASN A 19 12.89 -10.07 12.93
CA ASN A 19 14.15 -9.33 13.08
C ASN A 19 14.87 -9.16 11.73
N GLY A 20 15.58 -8.05 11.57
CA GLY A 20 16.40 -7.73 10.39
C GLY A 20 16.42 -6.23 10.09
N THR A 21 17.59 -5.60 10.28
CA THR A 21 17.80 -4.17 10.02
C THR A 21 18.32 -3.89 8.61
N GLU A 22 18.61 -4.91 7.80
CA GLU A 22 18.91 -4.69 6.40
C GLU A 22 17.61 -4.47 5.59
N PRO A 23 17.67 -3.73 4.47
CA PRO A 23 16.51 -3.53 3.60
C PRO A 23 15.95 -4.84 3.04
N PRO A 24 14.65 -4.89 2.70
CA PRO A 24 14.11 -5.98 1.91
C PRO A 24 14.88 -6.15 0.60
N PRO A 25 15.18 -7.38 0.16
CA PRO A 25 15.91 -7.61 -1.09
C PRO A 25 15.09 -7.10 -2.29
N PRO A 26 15.72 -6.69 -3.40
CA PRO A 26 15.00 -6.05 -4.49
C PRO A 26 14.11 -7.02 -5.28
N GLY A 27 13.03 -6.49 -5.85
CA GLY A 27 12.26 -7.14 -6.91
C GLY A 27 11.59 -8.45 -6.49
N LEU A 28 11.95 -9.55 -7.17
CA LEU A 28 11.36 -10.87 -6.95
C LEU A 28 11.92 -11.59 -5.71
N LEU A 29 13.04 -11.11 -5.17
CA LEU A 29 13.66 -11.70 -3.99
C LEU A 29 12.92 -11.29 -2.69
N ASN A 30 12.16 -10.19 -2.71
CA ASN A 30 11.25 -9.85 -1.62
C ASN A 30 9.99 -10.73 -1.68
N LEU A 31 10.11 -11.99 -1.23
CA LEU A 31 9.02 -12.96 -1.25
C LEU A 31 7.75 -12.45 -0.54
N PRO A 32 7.83 -11.80 0.65
CA PRO A 32 6.65 -11.19 1.27
C PRO A 32 5.95 -10.18 0.35
N GLY A 33 6.70 -9.30 -0.31
CA GLY A 33 6.16 -8.35 -1.28
C GLY A 33 5.58 -9.04 -2.52
N VAL A 34 6.24 -10.08 -3.05
CA VAL A 34 5.76 -10.87 -4.20
C VAL A 34 4.43 -11.55 -3.88
N ARG A 35 4.25 -12.08 -2.67
CA ARG A 35 3.02 -12.71 -2.20
C ARG A 35 1.81 -11.78 -2.25
N MET A 36 2.02 -10.47 -2.12
CA MET A 36 0.93 -9.47 -2.20
C MET A 36 0.55 -9.08 -3.64
N ARG A 37 1.34 -9.47 -4.66
CA ARG A 37 1.06 -9.09 -6.05
C ARG A 37 -0.32 -9.54 -6.58
N PRO A 38 -0.81 -10.76 -6.30
CA PRO A 38 -2.15 -11.16 -6.71
C PRO A 38 -3.25 -10.28 -6.09
N PHE A 39 -3.12 -9.93 -4.81
CA PHE A 39 -4.05 -9.04 -4.12
C PHE A 39 -4.06 -7.64 -4.73
N VAL A 40 -2.88 -7.05 -4.96
CA VAL A 40 -2.76 -5.73 -5.61
C VAL A 40 -3.37 -5.76 -7.02
N ARG A 41 -3.17 -6.83 -7.78
CA ARG A 41 -3.76 -7.00 -9.11
C ARG A 41 -5.28 -7.11 -9.05
N ALA A 42 -5.81 -7.89 -8.11
CA ALA A 42 -7.25 -8.04 -7.90
C ALA A 42 -7.90 -6.72 -7.48
N LEU A 43 -7.32 -6.01 -6.51
CA LEU A 43 -7.76 -4.69 -6.07
C LEU A 43 -7.82 -3.72 -7.24
N ARG A 44 -6.71 -3.55 -7.97
CA ARG A 44 -6.64 -2.64 -9.13
C ARG A 44 -7.63 -3.00 -10.24
N ARG A 45 -8.03 -4.26 -10.36
CA ARG A 45 -9.05 -4.69 -11.32
C ARG A 45 -10.45 -4.35 -10.81
N ALA A 46 -10.73 -4.63 -9.55
CA ALA A 46 -12.02 -4.39 -8.92
C ALA A 46 -12.33 -2.89 -8.75
N THR A 47 -11.30 -2.06 -8.58
CA THR A 47 -11.45 -0.62 -8.36
C THR A 47 -11.26 0.24 -9.62
N ARG A 48 -11.12 -0.37 -10.79
CA ARG A 48 -11.12 0.39 -12.04
C ARG A 48 -12.52 0.93 -12.30
N ALA A 49 -12.63 2.25 -12.40
CA ALA A 49 -13.83 2.87 -12.98
C ALA A 49 -14.05 2.33 -14.41
N PRO A 50 -15.30 2.00 -14.79
CA PRO A 50 -15.63 1.66 -16.17
C PRO A 50 -15.21 2.78 -17.12
N ARG A 51 -14.65 2.43 -18.29
CA ARG A 51 -14.35 3.43 -19.33
C ARG A 51 -15.65 4.07 -19.80
N GLY A 52 -15.75 5.40 -19.67
CA GLY A 52 -16.89 6.18 -20.15
C GLY A 52 -18.00 6.39 -19.12
N ASP A 53 -17.84 5.90 -17.89
CA ASP A 53 -18.75 6.26 -16.80
C ASP A 53 -18.23 7.53 -16.12
N GLU A 54 -18.83 8.67 -16.48
CA GLU A 54 -18.55 9.95 -15.84
C GLU A 54 -18.95 9.97 -14.35
N GLY A 55 -19.62 8.92 -13.83
CA GLY A 55 -19.96 8.73 -12.42
C GLY A 55 -19.04 7.79 -11.63
N GLY A 56 -18.05 7.16 -12.27
CA GLY A 56 -17.21 6.14 -11.63
C GLY A 56 -16.30 6.69 -10.52
N THR A 57 -16.28 6.00 -9.38
CA THR A 57 -15.49 6.39 -8.20
C THR A 57 -14.06 5.83 -8.27
N GLU A 58 -13.04 6.70 -8.15
CA GLU A 58 -11.64 6.28 -8.18
C GLU A 58 -11.15 5.85 -6.78
N VAL A 59 -10.58 4.64 -6.68
CA VAL A 59 -9.93 4.15 -5.46
C VAL A 59 -8.43 4.01 -5.68
N LEU A 60 -7.64 4.71 -4.86
CA LEU A 60 -6.19 4.59 -4.90
C LEU A 60 -5.72 3.28 -4.28
N VAL A 61 -4.78 2.62 -4.93
CA VAL A 61 -4.12 1.42 -4.37
C VAL A 61 -2.62 1.70 -4.27
N ARG A 62 -2.12 1.78 -3.04
CA ARG A 62 -0.71 1.99 -2.70
C ARG A 62 -0.15 0.79 -1.93
N GLN A 63 1.16 0.67 -1.92
CA GLN A 63 1.88 -0.38 -1.18
C GLN A 63 2.93 0.29 -0.31
N VAL A 64 3.04 -0.11 0.95
CA VAL A 64 4.12 0.35 1.83
C VAL A 64 5.46 -0.19 1.33
N ARG A 65 6.50 0.62 1.45
CA ARG A 65 7.88 0.21 1.19
C ARG A 65 8.62 0.23 2.51
N TYR A 66 9.02 -0.95 3.01
CA TYR A 66 9.76 -1.01 4.25
C TYR A 66 11.23 -0.68 4.06
N VAL A 67 11.77 0.13 4.96
CA VAL A 67 13.19 0.46 5.05
C VAL A 67 13.96 -0.73 5.64
N HIS A 68 13.37 -1.42 6.61
CA HIS A 68 13.93 -2.60 7.26
C HIS A 68 13.02 -3.81 7.05
N ARG A 69 13.59 -5.00 6.81
CA ARG A 69 12.76 -6.20 6.60
C ARG A 69 12.11 -6.72 7.90
N GLY A 70 12.65 -6.33 9.05
CA GLY A 70 12.27 -6.80 10.37
C GLY A 70 11.31 -5.87 11.10
N TRP A 71 10.47 -6.43 11.97
CA TRP A 71 9.74 -5.66 12.98
C TRP A 71 10.69 -5.04 14.02
N ASN A 72 11.73 -5.77 14.39
CA ASN A 72 12.82 -5.35 15.28
C ASN A 72 12.36 -4.95 16.69
N GLY A 73 11.44 -5.74 17.26
CA GLY A 73 10.97 -5.59 18.64
C GLY A 73 10.34 -4.22 18.92
N SER A 74 10.88 -3.50 19.90
CA SER A 74 10.37 -2.16 20.29
C SER A 74 10.63 -1.07 19.25
N ARG A 75 11.53 -1.30 18.29
CA ARG A 75 11.75 -0.35 17.18
C ARG A 75 10.56 -0.27 16.25
N ALA A 76 9.80 -1.36 16.12
CA ALA A 76 8.59 -1.44 15.30
C ALA A 76 8.79 -0.79 13.91
N ASP A 77 9.91 -1.08 13.24
CA ASP A 77 10.33 -0.32 12.04
C ASP A 77 9.23 -0.32 10.96
N ALA A 78 8.57 -1.46 10.74
CA ALA A 78 7.46 -1.57 9.79
C ALA A 78 6.22 -0.73 10.16
N LEU A 79 5.97 -0.45 11.45
CA LEU A 79 4.90 0.45 11.88
C LEU A 79 5.19 1.88 11.45
N HIS A 80 6.42 2.35 11.67
CA HIS A 80 6.84 3.69 11.27
C HIS A 80 6.74 3.88 9.76
N ASP A 81 7.16 2.88 8.98
CA ASP A 81 7.02 2.90 7.52
C ASP A 81 5.54 2.92 7.07
N ALA A 82 4.66 2.20 7.77
CA ALA A 82 3.23 2.21 7.49
C ALA A 82 2.57 3.56 7.82
N LEU A 83 2.94 4.18 8.94
CA LEU A 83 2.45 5.50 9.33
C LEU A 83 2.92 6.57 8.34
N ALA A 84 4.20 6.57 7.97
CA ALA A 84 4.73 7.49 6.95
C ALA A 84 4.03 7.33 5.60
N ALA A 85 3.68 6.08 5.22
CA ALA A 85 2.91 5.82 4.01
C ALA A 85 1.45 6.29 4.11
N LEU A 86 0.85 6.27 5.31
CA LEU A 86 -0.48 6.83 5.55
C LEU A 86 -0.48 8.35 5.48
N ASP A 87 0.51 9.01 6.07
CA ASP A 87 0.68 10.46 6.00
C ASP A 87 0.82 10.92 4.54
N ALA A 88 1.73 10.29 3.79
CA ALA A 88 1.92 10.57 2.37
C ALA A 88 0.67 10.29 1.53
N LEU A 89 -0.10 9.26 1.89
CA LEU A 89 -1.38 8.96 1.23
C LEU A 89 -2.44 10.02 1.54
N GLY A 90 -2.49 10.55 2.76
CA GLY A 90 -3.36 11.66 3.14
C GLY A 90 -3.00 12.95 2.40
N GLU A 91 -1.71 13.24 2.24
CA GLU A 91 -1.23 14.37 1.42
C GLU A 91 -1.62 14.22 -0.06
N GLU A 92 -1.60 12.99 -0.59
CA GLU A 92 -1.95 12.71 -1.99
C GLU A 92 -3.47 12.71 -2.23
N ALA A 93 -4.24 12.09 -1.33
CA ALA A 93 -5.64 11.73 -1.56
C ALA A 93 -6.64 12.64 -0.82
N GLY A 94 -6.19 13.41 0.17
CA GLY A 94 -7.05 14.10 1.12
C GLY A 94 -7.65 13.17 2.18
N ASP A 95 -8.64 13.68 2.92
CA ASP A 95 -9.35 12.94 3.96
C ASP A 95 -10.37 11.97 3.35
N VAL A 96 -9.88 10.81 2.91
CA VAL A 96 -10.67 9.73 2.34
C VAL A 96 -10.61 8.49 3.22
N PRO A 97 -11.66 7.64 3.24
CA PRO A 97 -11.59 6.36 3.92
C PRO A 97 -10.42 5.50 3.41
N VAL A 98 -9.58 5.04 4.34
CA VAL A 98 -8.42 4.18 4.05
C VAL A 98 -8.65 2.76 4.58
N VAL A 99 -8.45 1.77 3.72
CA VAL A 99 -8.44 0.35 4.08
C VAL A 99 -7.00 -0.15 4.12
N LEU A 100 -6.60 -0.75 5.25
CA LEU A 100 -5.32 -1.45 5.36
C LEU A 100 -5.49 -2.92 4.96
N LEU A 101 -4.67 -3.40 4.03
CA LEU A 101 -4.63 -4.81 3.62
C LEU A 101 -3.25 -5.39 3.93
N GLY A 102 -3.16 -6.18 5.01
CA GLY A 102 -1.93 -6.83 5.45
C GLY A 102 -1.93 -8.36 5.29
N HIS A 103 -0.74 -8.96 5.34
CA HIS A 103 -0.53 -10.40 5.59
C HIS A 103 0.61 -10.61 6.58
#